data_AF-A0A645I2S8-F1
#
_entry.id   AF-A0A645I2S8-F1
#
_cell.length_a   1.000
_cell.length_b   1.000
_cell.length_c   1.000
_cell.angle_alpha   90.00
_cell.angle_beta   90.00
_cell.angle_gamma   90.00
#
_symmetry.space_group_name_H-M   'P 1'
#
loop_
_entity.id
_entity.type
_entity.pdbx_description
1 polymer ?
#
loop_
_entity_poly.entity_id
_entity_poly.type
_entity_poly.pdbx_seq_one_letter_code
_entity_poly.pdbx_strand_id
1 'polypeptide(L)' 'MNEMYAQYTGQPLERIQADTERDNFMTAQQAADYGLVDAVIAKR' A
#
# COMPACT_ATOMS: atom_id res chain seq x y z
N MET A 1 -10.84 -5.52 -7.50
CA MET A 1 -9.65 -4.65 -7.37
C MET A 1 -9.09 -4.73 -5.96
N ASN A 2 -9.90 -4.54 -4.92
CA ASN A 2 -9.44 -4.56 -3.52
C ASN A 2 -8.90 -5.92 -3.05
N GLU A 3 -9.47 -7.03 -3.52
CA GLU A 3 -8.95 -8.38 -3.22
C GLU A 3 -7.53 -8.60 -3.78
N MET A 4 -7.26 -8.08 -4.97
CA MET A 4 -5.94 -8.15 -5.60
C MET A 4 -4.91 -7.34 -4.79
N TYR A 5 -5.28 -6.13 -4.37
CA TYR A 5 -4.42 -5.32 -3.51
C TYR A 5 -4.15 -6.00 -2.17
N ALA A 6 -5.16 -6.57 -1.51
CA ALA A 6 -4.99 -7.32 -0.27
C ALA A 6 -4.01 -8.50 -0.43
N GLN A 7 -4.11 -9.23 -1.54
CA GLN A 7 -3.23 -10.36 -1.83
C GLN A 7 -1.76 -9.96 -2.01
N TYR A 8 -1.50 -8.88 -2.75
CA TYR A 8 -0.12 -8.49 -3.06
C TYR A 8 0.53 -7.62 -1.98
N THR A 9 -0.26 -6.84 -1.24
CA THR A 9 0.26 -6.02 -0.12
C THR A 9 0.32 -6.77 1.21
N GLY A 10 -0.38 -7.90 1.32
CA GLY A 10 -0.54 -8.64 2.58
C GLY A 10 -1.46 -7.94 3.59
N GLN A 11 -2.14 -6.86 3.19
CA GLN A 11 -3.06 -6.14 4.06
C GLN A 11 -4.44 -6.80 4.11
N PRO A 12 -5.17 -6.67 5.22
CA PRO A 12 -6.56 -7.10 5.30
C PRO A 12 -7.45 -6.39 4.29
N LEU A 13 -8.43 -7.09 3.72
CA LEU A 13 -9.36 -6.54 2.73
C LEU A 13 -10.12 -5.31 3.25
N GLU A 14 -10.50 -5.32 4.53
CA GLU A 14 -11.19 -4.22 5.21
C GLU A 14 -10.34 -2.94 5.22
N ARG A 15 -9.03 -3.09 5.44
CA ARG A 15 -8.08 -1.96 5.42
C ARG A 15 -7.97 -1.38 4.01
N ILE A 16 -7.83 -2.23 3.01
CA ILE A 16 -7.78 -1.80 1.60
C ILE A 16 -9.08 -1.10 1.21
N GLN A 17 -10.24 -1.59 1.66
CA GLN A 17 -11.52 -0.94 1.39
C GLN A 17 -11.61 0.47 1.98
N ALA A 18 -11.20 0.65 3.24
CA ALA A 18 -11.17 1.97 3.87
C ALA A 18 -10.15 2.91 3.21
N ASP A 19 -8.96 2.40 2.89
CA ASP A 19 -7.88 3.19 2.26
C ASP A 19 -8.16 3.53 0.79
N THR A 20 -9.05 2.77 0.12
CA THR A 20 -9.46 3.02 -1.28
C THR A 20 -10.79 3.76 -1.39
N GLU A 21 -11.49 4.01 -0.29
CA GLU A 21 -12.74 4.79 -0.28
C GLU A 21 -12.51 6.26 -0.67
N ARG A 22 -11.33 6.80 -0.34
CA ARG A 22 -10.87 8.13 -0.76
C ARG A 22 -9.39 8.08 -1.14
N ASP A 23 -8.91 9.15 -1.76
CA ASP A 23 -7.49 9.30 -2.08
C ASP A 23 -6.63 9.26 -0.81
N ASN A 24 -5.87 8.17 -0.64
CA ASN A 24 -4.93 8.00 0.45
C ASN A 24 -3.49 8.13 -0.08
N PHE A 25 -2.93 9.33 0.02
CA PHE A 25 -1.55 9.59 -0.40
C PHE A 25 -0.56 9.10 0.65
N MET A 26 0.42 8.32 0.21
CA MET A 26 1.47 7.76 1.05
C MET A 26 2.83 8.31 0.65
N THR A 27 3.69 8.54 1.64
CA THR A 27 5.12 8.72 1.40
C THR A 27 5.74 7.42 0.88
N ALA A 28 6.92 7.50 0.26
CA ALA A 28 7.63 6.31 -0.22
C ALA A 28 7.87 5.28 0.90
N GLN A 29 8.19 5.74 2.12
CA GLN A 29 8.38 4.85 3.27
C GLN A 29 7.08 4.18 3.68
N GLN A 30 5.98 4.94 3.75
CA GLN A 30 4.67 4.38 4.07
C GLN A 30 4.23 3.36 3.02
N ALA A 31 4.47 3.60 1.74
CA ALA A 31 4.18 2.63 0.68
C ALA A 31 4.98 1.34 0.83
N ALA A 32 6.25 1.43 1.28
CA ALA A 32 7.07 0.26 1.56
C ALA A 32 6.54 -0.52 2.76
N ASP A 33 6.26 0.16 3.87
CA ASP A 33 5.71 -0.44 5.08
C ASP A 33 4.32 -1.05 4.86
N TYR A 34 3.55 -0.49 3.91
CA TYR A 34 2.24 -0.98 3.52
C TYR A 34 2.34 -2.26 2.66
N GLY A 35 3.49 -2.55 2.06
CA GLY A 35 3.67 -3.66 1.13
C GLY A 35 3.32 -3.32 -0.32
N LEU A 36 3.19 -2.04 -0.66
CA LEU A 36 2.97 -1.60 -2.05
C LEU A 36 4.27 -1.61 -2.87
N VAL A 37 5.42 -1.45 -2.22
CA VAL A 37 6.75 -1.47 -2.83
C VAL A 37 7.74 -2.20 -1.92
N ASP A 38 8.74 -2.86 -2.49
CA ASP A 38 9.69 -3.67 -1.68
C ASP A 38 10.71 -2.81 -0.92
N ALA A 39 11.19 -1.73 -1.52
CA ALA A 39 12.22 -0.87 -0.93
C ALA A 39 12.22 0.55 -1.53
N VAL A 40 12.61 1.53 -0.70
CA VAL A 40 12.85 2.91 -1.13
C VAL A 40 14.34 3.11 -1.37
N ILE A 41 14.74 3.39 -2.61
CA ILE A 41 16.14 3.65 -2.96
C ILE A 41 16.44 5.14 -2.80
N ALA A 42 17.13 5.49 -1.71
CA ALA A 42 17.61 6.84 -1.46
C ALA A 42 19.11 6.95 -1.82
N LYS A 43 19.43 6.94 -3.12
CA LYS A 43 20.77 7.29 -3.59
C LYS A 43 20.69 7.88 -4.99
N ARG A 44 21.44 8.96 -5.21
CA ARG A 44 21.52 9.68 -6.48
C ARG A 44 22.78 9.29 -7.24
#